data_AF-A0A9D3RY33-F1
#
_entry.id   AF-A0A9D3RY33-F1
#
_cell.length_a   1.000
_cell.length_b   1.000
_cell.length_c   1.000
_cell.angle_alpha   90.00
_cell.angle_beta   90.00
_cell.angle_gamma   90.00
#
_symmetry.space_group_name_H-M   'P 1'
#
loop_
_entity.id
_entity.type
_entity.pdbx_description
1 polymer ?
#
loop_
_entity_poly.entity_id
_entity_poly.type
_entity_poly.pdbx_seq_one_letter_code
_entity_poly.pdbx_strand_id
1 'polypeptide(L)'
;MLMTEDILQKKLWERMQTYVIENVYLPAAQTLDSGTFNTTVDIKLKQWTDKQLPRKALKVAWEALQDEFTRYVSESKGKDRDDIFDRLKEAVKEESIKRHKWNEEAEESLRVIQHNALEDRSIADKPQWDGAIRFMEETLQARLEDTERVIEDMVGPGWKQRWMYWRSRSPEQHVRNETKKELERMLKLNEDHAAYLANDEVTTVRKNLEARRVEVDPNLIKDTWHQLYRRHFLQRAISHCNLCRRGFHYYQRGYQDSELNCDDVVLFWRIQRTLGITANTLRQQLTNTEVRRLEKNVKEVLEDFAEEPARKSQLITGRRVKLAEDLKKVREIQEKLDAFIEALHKDK
;
A
#
# COMPACT_ATOMS: atom_id res chain seq x y z
N MET A 1 17.93 3.49 -12.69
CA MET A 1 16.93 3.32 -11.62
C MET A 1 15.58 3.68 -12.20
N LEU A 2 14.65 2.72 -12.30
CA LEU A 2 13.35 2.92 -12.96
C LEU A 2 12.27 3.50 -12.01
N MET A 3 12.61 3.73 -10.76
CA MET A 3 11.68 4.27 -9.78
C MET A 3 11.49 5.78 -9.96
N THR A 4 10.40 6.16 -10.62
CA THR A 4 9.96 7.54 -10.77
C THR A 4 9.25 8.04 -9.52
N GLU A 5 9.12 9.36 -9.41
CA GLU A 5 8.34 10.02 -8.36
C GLU A 5 6.89 9.53 -8.35
N ASP A 6 6.26 9.40 -9.53
CA ASP A 6 4.88 8.94 -9.67
C ASP A 6 4.67 7.51 -9.12
N ILE A 7 5.63 6.61 -9.37
CA ILE A 7 5.57 5.22 -8.86
C ILE A 7 5.66 5.22 -7.34
N LEU A 8 6.55 6.02 -6.76
CA LEU A 8 6.67 6.17 -5.31
C LEU A 8 5.39 6.75 -4.72
N GLN A 9 4.86 7.83 -5.30
CA GLN A 9 3.63 8.46 -4.83
C GLN A 9 2.46 7.48 -4.85
N LYS A 10 2.33 6.69 -5.92
CA LYS A 10 1.31 5.64 -6.02
C LYS A 10 1.48 4.56 -4.95
N LYS A 11 2.69 4.01 -4.75
CA LYS A 11 2.97 3.01 -3.70
C LYS A 11 2.72 3.57 -2.30
N LEU A 12 3.08 4.84 -2.05
CA LEU A 12 2.79 5.53 -0.79
C LEU A 12 1.28 5.63 -0.56
N TRP A 13 0.54 6.06 -1.59
CA TRP A 13 -0.91 6.16 -1.52
C TRP A 13 -1.57 4.81 -1.24
N GLU A 14 -1.22 3.76 -1.98
CA GLU A 14 -1.74 2.40 -1.79
C GLU A 14 -1.55 1.90 -0.35
N ARG A 15 -0.40 2.22 0.27
CA ARG A 15 -0.08 1.83 1.65
C ARG A 15 -0.85 2.62 2.71
N MET A 16 -1.31 3.83 2.39
CA MET A 16 -1.82 4.80 3.37
C MET A 16 -3.30 5.15 3.23
N GLN A 17 -3.88 4.95 2.04
CA GLN A 17 -5.24 5.34 1.72
C GLN A 17 -6.30 4.81 2.70
N THR A 18 -6.15 3.57 3.21
CA THR A 18 -7.10 3.01 4.18
C THR A 18 -7.09 3.81 5.48
N TYR A 19 -5.90 4.21 5.96
CA TYR A 19 -5.82 5.02 7.17
C TYR A 19 -6.46 6.40 6.94
N VAL A 20 -6.15 7.04 5.81
CA VAL A 20 -6.70 8.35 5.45
C VAL A 20 -8.22 8.32 5.41
N ILE A 21 -8.82 7.37 4.69
CA ILE A 21 -10.28 7.32 4.56
C ILE A 21 -10.94 6.98 5.90
N GLU A 22 -10.48 5.94 6.59
CA GLU A 22 -11.16 5.44 7.79
C GLU A 22 -10.89 6.28 9.05
N ASN A 23 -9.73 6.92 9.17
CA ASN A 23 -9.30 7.57 10.41
C ASN A 23 -9.20 9.09 10.31
N VAL A 24 -9.17 9.65 9.10
CA VAL A 24 -9.13 11.10 8.86
C VAL A 24 -10.45 11.56 8.24
N TYR A 25 -10.77 11.07 7.05
CA TYR A 25 -11.87 11.61 6.26
C TYR A 25 -13.24 11.25 6.82
N LEU A 26 -13.53 9.95 7.00
CA LEU A 26 -14.84 9.49 7.47
C LEU A 26 -15.25 10.09 8.83
N PRO A 27 -14.36 10.16 9.86
CA PRO A 27 -14.72 10.79 11.13
C PRO A 27 -14.89 12.31 11.02
N ALA A 28 -14.10 12.98 10.18
CA ALA A 28 -14.24 14.43 9.99
C ALA A 28 -15.53 14.76 9.24
N ALA A 29 -15.89 14.01 8.22
CA ALA A 29 -17.09 14.24 7.41
C ALA A 29 -18.41 13.99 8.18
N GLN A 30 -18.35 13.44 9.38
CA GLN A 30 -19.50 13.26 10.28
C GLN A 30 -19.74 14.47 11.19
N THR A 31 -18.89 15.50 11.14
CA THR A 31 -19.06 16.71 11.95
C THR A 31 -20.16 17.61 11.39
N LEU A 32 -20.77 18.43 12.26
CA LEU A 32 -21.96 19.23 11.94
C LEU A 32 -21.66 20.48 11.09
N ASP A 33 -20.43 20.97 11.11
CA ASP A 33 -20.05 22.23 10.47
C ASP A 33 -18.60 22.21 9.96
N SER A 34 -18.30 23.14 9.05
CA SER A 34 -16.97 23.33 8.41
C SER A 34 -15.84 23.57 9.41
N GLY A 35 -16.09 24.31 10.51
CA GLY A 35 -15.08 24.62 11.51
C GLY A 35 -14.66 23.37 12.28
N THR A 36 -15.65 22.57 12.70
CA THR A 36 -15.41 21.30 13.39
C THR A 36 -14.78 20.25 12.46
N PHE A 37 -15.17 20.23 11.17
CA PHE A 37 -14.53 19.39 10.15
C PHE A 37 -13.02 19.68 10.06
N ASN A 38 -12.68 20.94 9.80
CA ASN A 38 -11.28 21.37 9.62
C ASN A 38 -10.43 21.09 10.85
N THR A 39 -10.96 21.37 12.05
CA THR A 39 -10.28 21.09 13.32
C THR A 39 -10.02 19.59 13.49
N THR A 40 -11.01 18.75 13.18
CA THR A 40 -10.88 17.28 13.26
C THR A 40 -9.83 16.78 12.28
N VAL A 41 -9.87 17.27 11.04
CA VAL A 41 -8.87 16.96 10.00
C VAL A 41 -7.46 17.30 10.48
N ASP A 42 -7.25 18.50 11.00
CA ASP A 42 -5.91 18.94 11.42
C ASP A 42 -5.34 18.09 12.54
N ILE A 43 -6.17 17.76 13.55
CA ILE A 43 -5.77 16.86 14.64
C ILE A 43 -5.37 15.49 14.08
N LYS A 44 -6.18 14.93 13.17
CA LYS A 44 -5.95 13.59 12.61
C LYS A 44 -4.76 13.54 11.67
N LEU A 45 -4.54 14.58 10.85
CA LEU A 45 -3.37 14.71 9.99
C LEU A 45 -2.08 14.86 10.81
N LYS A 46 -2.10 15.67 11.87
CA LYS A 46 -0.97 15.78 12.79
C LYS A 46 -0.65 14.45 13.49
N GLN A 47 -1.67 13.75 13.99
CA GLN A 47 -1.47 12.41 14.56
C GLN A 47 -0.88 11.42 13.54
N TRP A 48 -1.25 11.55 12.27
CA TRP A 48 -0.73 10.72 11.19
C TRP A 48 0.74 11.00 10.89
N THR A 49 1.13 12.27 10.77
CA THR A 49 2.54 12.69 10.61
C THR A 49 3.39 12.27 11.78
N ASP A 50 2.86 12.37 13.00
CA ASP A 50 3.65 12.12 14.20
C ASP A 50 3.87 10.62 14.46
N LYS A 51 2.96 9.75 14.00
CA LYS A 51 2.99 8.34 14.40
C LYS A 51 3.31 7.36 13.28
N GLN A 52 2.95 7.69 12.04
CA GLN A 52 2.88 6.65 10.99
C GLN A 52 3.43 7.07 9.64
N LEU A 53 3.16 8.28 9.17
CA LEU A 53 3.46 8.70 7.80
C LEU A 53 4.97 8.62 7.47
N PRO A 54 5.89 9.19 8.27
CA PRO A 54 7.33 9.16 7.95
C PRO A 54 7.88 7.73 7.89
N ARG A 55 7.60 6.94 8.94
CA ARG A 55 8.03 5.55 9.05
C ARG A 55 7.47 4.67 7.92
N LYS A 56 6.18 4.80 7.60
CA LYS A 56 5.57 4.05 6.49
C LYS A 56 6.15 4.48 5.15
N ALA A 57 6.46 5.77 4.97
CA ALA A 57 7.05 6.28 3.74
C ALA A 57 8.46 5.73 3.51
N LEU A 58 9.31 5.71 4.55
CA LEU A 58 10.61 5.05 4.49
C LEU A 58 10.51 3.57 4.18
N LYS A 59 9.55 2.86 4.80
CA LYS A 59 9.33 1.44 4.51
C LYS A 59 8.99 1.21 3.04
N VAL A 60 8.14 2.06 2.45
CA VAL A 60 7.79 1.98 1.01
C VAL A 60 9.02 2.23 0.13
N ALA A 61 9.84 3.24 0.45
CA ALA A 61 11.06 3.52 -0.30
C ALA A 61 12.07 2.36 -0.20
N TRP A 62 12.20 1.76 0.99
CA TRP A 62 13.05 0.60 1.23
C TRP A 62 12.59 -0.63 0.46
N GLU A 63 11.30 -0.97 0.52
CA GLU A 63 10.71 -2.04 -0.29
C GLU A 63 10.95 -1.81 -1.78
N ALA A 64 10.82 -0.57 -2.26
CA ALA A 64 11.07 -0.24 -3.66
C ALA A 64 12.56 -0.35 -4.05
N LEU A 65 13.50 -0.01 -3.16
CA LEU A 65 14.93 -0.24 -3.38
C LEU A 65 15.25 -1.75 -3.45
N GLN A 66 14.65 -2.55 -2.57
CA GLN A 66 14.79 -4.01 -2.59
C GLN A 66 14.25 -4.62 -3.88
N ASP A 67 13.09 -4.17 -4.36
CA ASP A 67 12.49 -4.61 -5.62
C ASP A 67 13.44 -4.33 -6.79
N GLU A 68 13.97 -3.11 -6.89
CA GLU A 68 14.91 -2.71 -7.95
C GLU A 68 16.22 -3.50 -7.88
N PHE A 69 16.76 -3.72 -6.67
CA PHE A 69 17.97 -4.52 -6.48
C PHE A 69 17.74 -5.98 -6.87
N THR A 70 16.61 -6.57 -6.48
CA THR A 70 16.23 -7.93 -6.86
C THR A 70 16.07 -8.05 -8.37
N ARG A 71 15.39 -7.08 -8.99
CA ARG A 71 15.24 -7.04 -10.44
C ARG A 71 16.59 -6.98 -11.14
N TYR A 72 17.48 -6.09 -10.72
CA TYR A 72 18.83 -5.94 -11.27
C TYR A 72 19.66 -7.23 -11.18
N VAL A 73 19.60 -7.93 -10.03
CA VAL A 73 20.29 -9.22 -9.86
C VAL A 73 19.69 -10.29 -10.79
N SER A 74 18.36 -10.32 -10.94
CA SER A 74 17.65 -11.31 -11.77
C SER A 74 17.77 -11.09 -13.28
N GLU A 75 17.77 -9.84 -13.77
CA GLU A 75 17.93 -9.50 -15.19
C GLU A 75 19.31 -9.89 -15.73
N SER A 76 20.28 -10.12 -14.85
CA SER A 76 21.60 -10.63 -15.22
C SER A 76 21.62 -12.11 -15.67
N LYS A 77 20.47 -12.82 -15.58
CA LYS A 77 20.27 -14.23 -15.94
C LYS A 77 19.82 -14.40 -17.41
N GLY A 78 20.72 -14.15 -18.36
CA GLY A 78 20.49 -14.43 -19.78
C GLY A 78 20.57 -15.94 -20.11
N LYS A 79 19.90 -16.38 -21.20
CA LYS A 79 19.79 -17.81 -21.61
C LYS A 79 21.10 -18.55 -21.90
N ASP A 80 22.23 -17.85 -22.06
CA ASP A 80 23.55 -18.41 -22.40
C ASP A 80 24.65 -18.07 -21.36
N ARG A 81 24.30 -17.60 -20.15
CA ARG A 81 25.28 -17.31 -19.10
C ARG A 81 25.47 -18.47 -18.12
N ASP A 82 26.74 -18.71 -17.80
CA ASP A 82 27.23 -19.69 -16.82
C ASP A 82 26.66 -19.41 -15.42
N ASP A 83 26.09 -20.43 -14.79
CA ASP A 83 25.32 -20.34 -13.52
C ASP A 83 26.20 -20.30 -12.26
N ILE A 84 27.53 -20.28 -12.44
CA ILE A 84 28.56 -20.36 -11.40
C ILE A 84 28.34 -19.35 -10.27
N PHE A 85 27.86 -18.14 -10.60
CA PHE A 85 27.71 -17.05 -9.64
C PHE A 85 26.28 -16.83 -9.16
N ASP A 86 25.31 -17.64 -9.59
CA ASP A 86 23.91 -17.36 -9.26
C ASP A 86 23.63 -17.52 -7.77
N ARG A 87 24.21 -18.55 -7.13
CA ARG A 87 24.12 -18.73 -5.67
C ARG A 87 24.85 -17.63 -4.91
N LEU A 88 26.03 -17.21 -5.39
CA LEU A 88 26.77 -16.10 -4.79
C LEU A 88 25.96 -14.79 -4.88
N LYS A 89 25.41 -14.46 -6.05
CA LYS A 89 24.58 -13.28 -6.25
C LYS A 89 23.35 -13.27 -5.35
N GLU A 90 22.68 -14.41 -5.21
CA GLU A 90 21.50 -14.55 -4.34
C GLU A 90 21.89 -14.34 -2.87
N ALA A 91 22.96 -15.00 -2.40
CA ALA A 91 23.43 -14.88 -1.02
C ALA A 91 23.93 -13.47 -0.69
N VAL A 92 24.67 -12.83 -1.60
CA VAL A 92 25.14 -11.45 -1.45
C VAL A 92 23.93 -10.51 -1.40
N LYS A 93 22.95 -10.70 -2.29
CA LYS A 93 21.71 -9.92 -2.28
C LYS A 93 20.99 -9.99 -0.93
N GLU A 94 20.75 -11.21 -0.43
CA GLU A 94 20.05 -11.43 0.85
C GLU A 94 20.80 -10.78 2.03
N GLU A 95 22.11 -11.00 2.12
CA GLU A 95 22.91 -10.46 3.23
C GLU A 95 23.07 -8.93 3.13
N SER A 96 23.24 -8.36 1.93
CA SER A 96 23.28 -6.90 1.73
C SER A 96 21.96 -6.22 2.10
N ILE A 97 20.82 -6.83 1.75
CA ILE A 97 19.49 -6.34 2.17
C ILE A 97 19.35 -6.40 3.69
N LYS A 98 19.77 -7.50 4.31
CA LYS A 98 19.68 -7.68 5.76
C LYS A 98 20.54 -6.69 6.56
N ARG A 99 21.74 -6.37 6.06
CA ARG A 99 22.65 -5.42 6.69
C ARG A 99 22.27 -3.95 6.46
N HIS A 100 21.53 -3.66 5.40
CA HIS A 100 21.19 -2.28 5.08
C HIS A 100 20.28 -1.65 6.14
N LYS A 101 20.69 -0.47 6.58
CA LYS A 101 19.92 0.41 7.45
C LYS A 101 19.83 1.76 6.78
N TRP A 102 18.61 2.25 6.63
CA TRP A 102 18.38 3.61 6.15
C TRP A 102 18.97 4.62 7.12
N ASN A 103 19.28 5.84 6.64
CA ASN A 103 19.71 6.93 7.52
C ASN A 103 18.78 7.11 8.72
N GLU A 104 19.34 7.09 9.94
CA GLU A 104 18.60 7.22 11.21
C GLU A 104 17.84 8.56 11.30
N GLU A 105 18.38 9.62 10.70
CA GLU A 105 17.76 10.95 10.69
C GLU A 105 16.66 11.10 9.64
N ALA A 106 16.52 10.16 8.70
CA ALA A 106 15.58 10.32 7.59
C ALA A 106 14.12 10.34 8.05
N GLU A 107 13.78 9.59 9.11
CA GLU A 107 12.41 9.56 9.62
C GLU A 107 12.02 10.94 10.17
N GLU A 108 12.91 11.57 10.94
CA GLU A 108 12.67 12.89 11.51
C GLU A 108 12.69 13.98 10.44
N SER A 109 13.62 13.91 9.49
CA SER A 109 13.66 14.82 8.35
C SER A 109 12.35 14.78 7.54
N LEU A 110 11.83 13.58 7.26
CA LEU A 110 10.55 13.41 6.57
C LEU A 110 9.39 13.94 7.39
N ARG A 111 9.38 13.74 8.71
CA ARG A 111 8.34 14.26 9.61
C ARG A 111 8.20 15.76 9.48
N VAL A 112 9.31 16.51 9.55
CA VAL A 112 9.29 17.98 9.42
C VAL A 112 8.76 18.42 8.05
N ILE A 113 9.24 17.79 6.97
CA ILE A 113 8.80 18.11 5.61
C ILE A 113 7.30 17.84 5.43
N GLN A 114 6.83 16.70 5.92
CA GLN A 114 5.43 16.28 5.81
C GLN A 114 4.50 17.13 6.66
N HIS A 115 4.93 17.49 7.87
CA HIS A 115 4.18 18.39 8.74
C HIS A 115 3.98 19.74 8.05
N ASN A 116 5.06 20.37 7.57
CA ASN A 116 4.98 21.66 6.88
C ASN A 116 4.12 21.58 5.61
N ALA A 117 4.22 20.50 4.84
CA ALA A 117 3.40 20.30 3.65
C ALA A 117 1.91 20.15 3.97
N LEU A 118 1.56 19.51 5.08
CA LEU A 118 0.16 19.35 5.51
C LEU A 118 -0.42 20.62 6.13
N GLU A 119 0.38 21.53 6.67
CA GLU A 119 -0.15 22.80 7.22
C GLU A 119 -0.66 23.76 6.14
N ASP A 120 -0.13 23.66 4.92
CA ASP A 120 -0.58 24.46 3.78
C ASP A 120 -2.03 24.11 3.42
N ARG A 121 -2.92 25.10 3.37
CA ARG A 121 -4.34 24.93 2.97
C ARG A 121 -4.68 25.65 1.68
N SER A 122 -3.71 26.29 1.05
CA SER A 122 -3.94 27.25 -0.03
C SER A 122 -3.77 26.59 -1.39
N ILE A 123 -4.90 26.39 -2.08
CA ILE A 123 -4.93 25.92 -3.46
C ILE A 123 -4.77 27.14 -4.37
N ALA A 124 -3.58 27.27 -4.97
CA ALA A 124 -3.20 28.47 -5.71
C ALA A 124 -3.99 28.67 -7.01
N ASP A 125 -4.32 27.58 -7.70
CA ASP A 125 -4.86 27.64 -9.06
C ASP A 125 -5.91 26.55 -9.35
N LYS A 126 -6.68 26.80 -10.42
CA LYS A 126 -7.78 25.94 -10.87
C LYS A 126 -7.30 24.52 -11.24
N PRO A 127 -6.19 24.34 -11.97
CA PRO A 127 -5.63 23.00 -12.20
C PRO A 127 -5.36 22.18 -10.94
N GLN A 128 -4.81 22.79 -9.88
CA GLN A 128 -4.59 22.10 -8.60
C GLN A 128 -5.90 21.70 -7.93
N TRP A 129 -6.90 22.59 -7.96
CA TRP A 129 -8.25 22.31 -7.48
C TRP A 129 -8.88 21.11 -8.20
N ASP A 130 -8.85 21.13 -9.53
CA ASP A 130 -9.42 20.06 -10.36
C ASP A 130 -8.63 18.75 -10.21
N GLY A 131 -7.32 18.84 -10.02
CA GLY A 131 -6.45 17.71 -9.67
C GLY A 131 -6.86 17.05 -8.36
N ALA A 132 -7.11 17.84 -7.31
CA ALA A 132 -7.54 17.35 -6.01
C ALA A 132 -8.93 16.72 -6.04
N ILE A 133 -9.88 17.32 -6.78
CA ILE A 133 -11.21 16.74 -6.97
C ILE A 133 -11.11 15.38 -7.66
N ARG A 134 -10.35 15.29 -8.75
CA ARG A 134 -10.17 14.03 -9.47
C ARG A 134 -9.53 12.98 -8.56
N PHE A 135 -8.50 13.35 -7.80
CA PHE A 135 -7.86 12.44 -6.84
C PHE A 135 -8.84 11.95 -5.76
N MET A 136 -9.67 12.85 -5.23
CA MET A 136 -10.73 12.52 -4.28
C MET A 136 -11.76 11.57 -4.90
N GLU A 137 -12.29 11.92 -6.07
CA GLU A 137 -13.32 11.13 -6.77
C GLU A 137 -12.82 9.73 -7.13
N GLU A 138 -11.62 9.60 -7.71
CA GLU A 138 -10.99 8.31 -8.04
C GLU A 138 -10.80 7.46 -6.77
N THR A 139 -10.37 8.08 -5.67
CA THR A 139 -10.22 7.40 -4.38
C THR A 139 -11.56 6.89 -3.86
N LEU A 140 -12.57 7.75 -3.83
CA LEU A 140 -13.88 7.40 -3.27
C LEU A 140 -14.57 6.36 -4.14
N GLN A 141 -14.43 6.44 -5.45
CA GLN A 141 -14.96 5.45 -6.40
C GLN A 141 -14.31 4.08 -6.20
N ALA A 142 -12.98 4.01 -6.06
CA ALA A 142 -12.29 2.75 -5.77
C ALA A 142 -12.76 2.14 -4.44
N ARG A 143 -12.98 2.96 -3.40
CA ARG A 143 -13.53 2.50 -2.12
C ARG A 143 -14.99 2.09 -2.19
N LEU A 144 -15.78 2.74 -3.03
CA LEU A 144 -17.16 2.39 -3.27
C LEU A 144 -17.23 1.01 -3.91
N GLU A 145 -16.43 0.75 -4.94
CA GLU A 145 -16.34 -0.56 -5.59
C GLU A 145 -15.93 -1.66 -4.61
N ASP A 146 -14.90 -1.44 -3.80
CA ASP A 146 -14.50 -2.41 -2.76
C ASP A 146 -15.65 -2.69 -1.77
N THR A 147 -16.37 -1.64 -1.35
CA THR A 147 -17.50 -1.77 -0.42
C THR A 147 -18.69 -2.50 -1.07
N GLU A 148 -18.95 -2.23 -2.34
CA GLU A 148 -20.01 -2.91 -3.10
C GLU A 148 -19.71 -4.40 -3.28
N ARG A 149 -18.45 -4.77 -3.55
CA ARG A 149 -18.01 -6.17 -3.59
C ARG A 149 -18.22 -6.86 -2.25
N VAL A 150 -17.83 -6.22 -1.13
CA VAL A 150 -18.06 -6.76 0.22
C VAL A 150 -19.56 -6.96 0.49
N ILE A 151 -20.39 -5.98 0.13
CA ILE A 151 -21.84 -6.10 0.28
C ILE A 151 -22.40 -7.26 -0.57
N GLU A 152 -21.93 -7.40 -1.82
CA GLU A 152 -22.34 -8.46 -2.73
C GLU A 152 -22.01 -9.85 -2.18
N ASP A 153 -20.78 -10.04 -1.69
CA ASP A 153 -20.34 -11.29 -1.04
C ASP A 153 -21.19 -11.61 0.20
N MET A 154 -21.53 -10.59 0.99
CA MET A 154 -22.34 -10.71 2.20
C MET A 154 -23.80 -11.11 1.93
N VAL A 155 -24.45 -10.56 0.90
CA VAL A 155 -25.90 -10.76 0.63
C VAL A 155 -26.19 -11.79 -0.45
N GLY A 156 -25.13 -12.25 -1.14
CA GLY A 156 -25.22 -13.22 -2.23
C GLY A 156 -25.85 -12.65 -3.50
N PRO A 157 -26.03 -13.51 -4.52
CA PRO A 157 -26.33 -13.07 -5.88
C PRO A 157 -27.63 -12.29 -5.98
N GLY A 158 -27.61 -11.25 -6.81
CA GLY A 158 -28.79 -10.46 -7.17
C GLY A 158 -29.77 -11.24 -8.06
N TRP A 159 -31.00 -10.73 -8.23
CA TRP A 159 -32.03 -11.38 -9.07
C TRP A 159 -31.51 -11.74 -10.48
N LYS A 160 -30.80 -10.80 -11.13
CA LYS A 160 -30.22 -11.00 -12.47
C LYS A 160 -29.21 -12.14 -12.51
N GLN A 161 -28.31 -12.23 -11.54
CA GLN A 161 -27.29 -13.28 -11.48
C GLN A 161 -27.91 -14.64 -11.14
N ARG A 162 -28.90 -14.68 -10.25
CA ARG A 162 -29.64 -15.90 -9.92
C ARG A 162 -30.32 -16.49 -11.14
N TRP A 163 -30.91 -15.64 -11.99
CA TRP A 163 -31.60 -16.07 -13.19
C TRP A 163 -30.64 -16.42 -14.34
N MET A 164 -29.62 -15.60 -14.59
CA MET A 164 -28.67 -15.85 -15.70
C MET A 164 -27.69 -17.00 -15.44
N TYR A 165 -27.25 -17.17 -14.19
CA TYR A 165 -26.21 -18.14 -13.83
C TYR A 165 -26.72 -19.26 -12.92
N TRP A 166 -28.03 -19.39 -12.74
CA TRP A 166 -28.67 -20.41 -11.89
C TRP A 166 -28.08 -20.51 -10.48
N ARG A 167 -27.64 -19.37 -9.92
CA ARG A 167 -27.10 -19.30 -8.56
C ARG A 167 -28.21 -19.13 -7.53
N SER A 168 -28.06 -19.74 -6.37
CA SER A 168 -28.93 -19.53 -5.20
C SER A 168 -28.19 -18.76 -4.12
N ARG A 169 -28.93 -18.27 -3.12
CA ARG A 169 -28.35 -17.66 -1.91
C ARG A 169 -28.25 -18.72 -0.84
N SER A 170 -27.19 -18.68 -0.04
CA SER A 170 -27.15 -19.45 1.21
C SER A 170 -28.21 -18.93 2.22
N PRO A 171 -28.56 -19.72 3.25
CA PRO A 171 -29.44 -19.26 4.32
C PRO A 171 -28.94 -17.97 4.98
N GLU A 172 -27.64 -17.88 5.25
CA GLU A 172 -27.00 -16.70 5.83
C GLU A 172 -27.10 -15.46 4.92
N GLN A 173 -26.86 -15.65 3.61
CA GLN A 173 -27.00 -14.59 2.61
C GLN A 173 -28.46 -14.14 2.48
N HIS A 174 -29.43 -15.04 2.67
CA HIS A 174 -30.85 -14.68 2.71
C HIS A 174 -31.17 -13.75 3.88
N VAL A 175 -30.74 -14.12 5.09
CA VAL A 175 -30.90 -13.29 6.30
C VAL A 175 -30.26 -11.93 6.09
N ARG A 176 -28.99 -11.87 5.67
CA ARG A 176 -28.28 -10.60 5.40
C ARG A 176 -28.94 -9.75 4.33
N ASN A 177 -29.50 -10.37 3.29
CA ASN A 177 -30.23 -9.63 2.26
C ASN A 177 -31.54 -9.01 2.80
N GLU A 178 -32.26 -9.70 3.67
CA GLU A 178 -33.47 -9.13 4.30
C GLU A 178 -33.10 -8.03 5.31
N THR A 179 -32.05 -8.22 6.10
CA THR A 179 -31.49 -7.17 6.96
C THR A 179 -31.07 -5.94 6.16
N LYS A 180 -30.35 -6.15 5.03
CA LYS A 180 -29.97 -5.06 4.12
C LYS A 180 -31.18 -4.26 3.66
N LYS A 181 -32.24 -4.93 3.18
CA LYS A 181 -33.44 -4.24 2.69
C LYS A 181 -34.09 -3.37 3.75
N GLU A 182 -34.11 -3.83 5.01
CA GLU A 182 -34.68 -3.06 6.11
C GLU A 182 -33.82 -1.83 6.44
N LEU A 183 -32.51 -2.01 6.55
CA LEU A 183 -31.56 -0.93 6.80
C LEU A 183 -31.51 0.10 5.65
N GLU A 184 -31.62 -0.33 4.40
CA GLU A 184 -31.72 0.56 3.25
C GLU A 184 -32.99 1.43 3.28
N ARG A 185 -34.11 0.92 3.81
CA ARG A 185 -35.32 1.76 3.99
C ARG A 185 -35.08 2.83 5.05
N MET A 186 -34.42 2.46 6.15
CA MET A 186 -34.11 3.39 7.23
C MET A 186 -33.16 4.51 6.74
N LEU A 187 -32.14 4.19 5.95
CA LEU A 187 -31.28 5.21 5.30
C LEU A 187 -32.05 6.11 4.32
N LYS A 188 -33.00 5.57 3.56
CA LYS A 188 -33.82 6.38 2.65
C LYS A 188 -34.74 7.36 3.38
N LEU A 189 -35.14 7.03 4.61
CA LEU A 189 -35.97 7.91 5.44
C LEU A 189 -35.13 8.95 6.17
N ASN A 190 -33.85 8.66 6.44
CA ASN A 190 -32.91 9.54 7.10
C ASN A 190 -31.56 9.52 6.38
N GLU A 191 -31.38 10.40 5.39
CA GLU A 191 -30.13 10.50 4.62
C GLU A 191 -28.96 11.07 5.46
N ASP A 192 -29.25 11.75 6.57
CA ASP A 192 -28.25 12.31 7.49
C ASP A 192 -28.01 11.41 8.72
N HIS A 193 -28.35 10.12 8.63
CA HIS A 193 -28.17 9.18 9.72
C HIS A 193 -26.70 9.08 10.16
N ALA A 194 -26.47 8.88 11.46
CA ALA A 194 -25.15 8.63 12.00
C ALA A 194 -24.56 7.28 11.53
N ALA A 195 -23.23 7.16 11.60
CA ALA A 195 -22.51 5.95 11.19
C ALA A 195 -22.83 4.70 12.02
N TYR A 196 -23.34 4.88 13.23
CA TYR A 196 -23.66 3.80 14.16
C TYR A 196 -25.15 3.81 14.48
N LEU A 197 -25.72 2.61 14.60
CA LEU A 197 -27.08 2.42 15.08
C LEU A 197 -27.14 2.55 16.60
N ALA A 198 -28.14 3.27 17.09
CA ALA A 198 -28.52 3.23 18.49
C ALA A 198 -29.12 1.84 18.86
N ASN A 199 -29.06 1.47 20.14
CA ASN A 199 -29.48 0.13 20.57
C ASN A 199 -30.98 -0.14 20.35
N ASP A 200 -31.80 0.90 20.45
CA ASP A 200 -33.23 0.89 20.15
C ASP A 200 -33.52 0.73 18.65
N GLU A 201 -32.72 1.34 17.77
CA GLU A 201 -32.79 1.13 16.32
C GLU A 201 -32.46 -0.31 15.96
N VAL A 202 -31.38 -0.87 16.53
CA VAL A 202 -31.03 -2.30 16.36
C VAL A 202 -32.17 -3.20 16.81
N THR A 203 -32.79 -2.89 17.96
CA THR A 203 -33.92 -3.66 18.49
C THR A 203 -35.13 -3.58 17.56
N THR A 204 -35.39 -2.41 16.99
CA THR A 204 -36.50 -2.18 16.06
C THR A 204 -36.31 -2.95 14.75
N VAL A 205 -35.12 -2.86 14.15
CA VAL A 205 -34.77 -3.63 12.95
C VAL A 205 -34.90 -5.13 13.20
N ARG A 206 -34.43 -5.62 14.35
CA ARG A 206 -34.58 -7.03 14.72
C ARG A 206 -36.05 -7.45 14.80
N LYS A 207 -36.88 -6.70 15.53
CA LYS A 207 -38.33 -7.00 15.66
C LYS A 207 -39.04 -6.98 14.30
N ASN A 208 -38.69 -6.05 13.42
CA ASN A 208 -39.26 -5.98 12.07
C ASN A 208 -38.91 -7.20 11.22
N LEU A 209 -37.70 -7.73 11.35
CA LEU A 209 -37.26 -8.95 10.67
C LEU A 209 -37.92 -10.21 11.27
N GLU A 210 -38.02 -10.29 12.60
CA GLU A 210 -38.73 -11.37 13.31
C GLU A 210 -40.20 -11.45 12.90
N ALA A 211 -40.89 -10.31 12.75
CA ALA A 211 -42.26 -10.24 12.25
C ALA A 211 -42.41 -10.83 10.83
N ARG A 212 -41.33 -10.85 10.05
CA ARG A 212 -41.24 -11.45 8.71
C ARG A 212 -40.66 -12.87 8.74
N ARG A 213 -40.56 -13.48 9.92
CA ARG A 213 -39.99 -14.81 10.18
C ARG A 213 -38.51 -14.94 9.79
N VAL A 214 -37.75 -13.85 9.95
CA VAL A 214 -36.30 -13.82 9.75
C VAL A 214 -35.64 -13.56 11.11
N GLU A 215 -35.03 -14.59 11.68
CA GLU A 215 -34.22 -14.47 12.89
C GLU A 215 -32.85 -13.88 12.55
N VAL A 216 -32.40 -12.90 13.33
CA VAL A 216 -31.14 -12.21 13.09
C VAL A 216 -30.46 -11.82 14.40
N ASP A 217 -29.14 -12.00 14.44
CA ASP A 217 -28.31 -11.55 15.55
C ASP A 217 -28.12 -10.02 15.52
N PRO A 218 -28.19 -9.31 16.66
CA PRO A 218 -27.94 -7.87 16.73
C PRO A 218 -26.58 -7.44 16.17
N ASN A 219 -25.53 -8.26 16.28
CA ASN A 219 -24.22 -7.92 15.72
C ASN A 219 -24.23 -8.00 14.19
N LEU A 220 -24.96 -8.96 13.60
CA LEU A 220 -25.12 -9.04 12.15
C LEU A 220 -25.84 -7.79 11.59
N ILE A 221 -26.80 -7.23 12.33
CA ILE A 221 -27.44 -5.95 11.98
C ILE A 221 -26.40 -4.83 11.96
N LYS A 222 -25.58 -4.71 13.01
CA LYS A 222 -24.53 -3.68 13.11
C LYS A 222 -23.47 -3.82 12.01
N ASP A 223 -23.01 -5.04 11.73
CA ASP A 223 -22.03 -5.31 10.68
C ASP A 223 -22.58 -4.96 9.29
N THR A 224 -23.84 -5.32 9.03
CA THR A 224 -24.52 -4.99 7.77
C THR A 224 -24.72 -3.48 7.64
N TRP A 225 -25.09 -2.82 8.72
CA TRP A 225 -25.24 -1.37 8.77
C TRP A 225 -23.94 -0.66 8.42
N HIS A 226 -22.82 -1.06 9.02
CA HIS A 226 -21.52 -0.45 8.79
C HIS A 226 -21.17 -0.42 7.30
N GLN A 227 -21.38 -1.52 6.57
CA GLN A 227 -21.12 -1.56 5.12
C GLN A 227 -22.11 -0.71 4.32
N LEU A 228 -23.40 -0.71 4.69
CA LEU A 228 -24.41 0.08 3.99
C LEU A 228 -24.22 1.58 4.18
N TYR A 229 -23.94 2.00 5.41
CA TYR A 229 -23.62 3.38 5.74
C TYR A 229 -22.38 3.84 4.96
N ARG A 230 -21.32 3.02 4.95
CA ARG A 230 -20.10 3.34 4.19
C ARG A 230 -20.38 3.53 2.70
N ARG A 231 -21.16 2.63 2.08
CA ARG A 231 -21.58 2.78 0.68
C ARG A 231 -22.36 4.09 0.47
N HIS A 232 -23.33 4.37 1.34
CA HIS A 232 -24.14 5.58 1.27
C HIS A 232 -23.29 6.86 1.40
N PHE A 233 -22.40 6.90 2.39
CA PHE A 233 -21.44 7.97 2.59
C PHE A 233 -20.59 8.22 1.35
N LEU A 234 -19.99 7.16 0.78
CA LEU A 234 -19.13 7.27 -0.40
C LEU A 234 -19.91 7.79 -1.61
N GLN A 235 -21.14 7.31 -1.85
CA GLN A 235 -21.99 7.80 -2.93
C GLN A 235 -22.31 9.29 -2.78
N ARG A 236 -22.62 9.75 -1.57
CA ARG A 236 -22.87 11.17 -1.27
C ARG A 236 -21.62 12.02 -1.48
N ALA A 237 -20.47 11.56 -0.99
CA ALA A 237 -19.19 12.26 -1.15
C ALA A 237 -18.78 12.38 -2.63
N ILE A 238 -18.99 11.34 -3.45
CA ILE A 238 -18.75 11.39 -4.91
C ILE A 238 -19.69 12.39 -5.60
N SER A 239 -20.97 12.41 -5.22
CA SER A 239 -21.92 13.41 -5.71
C SER A 239 -21.45 14.83 -5.35
N HIS A 240 -20.90 14.99 -4.15
CA HIS A 240 -20.35 16.26 -3.66
C HIS A 240 -19.14 16.74 -4.48
N CYS A 241 -18.23 15.83 -4.87
CA CYS A 241 -17.10 16.15 -5.76
C CYS A 241 -17.55 16.88 -7.03
N ASN A 242 -18.67 16.44 -7.64
CA ASN A 242 -19.21 17.04 -8.85
C ASN A 242 -19.71 18.47 -8.65
N LEU A 243 -20.28 18.78 -7.48
CA LEU A 243 -20.67 20.14 -7.11
C LEU A 243 -19.43 21.03 -6.95
N CYS A 244 -18.40 20.52 -6.26
CA CYS A 244 -17.16 21.25 -6.01
C CYS A 244 -16.33 21.54 -7.27
N ARG A 245 -16.56 20.86 -8.40
CA ARG A 245 -15.86 21.16 -9.68
C ARG A 245 -16.05 22.61 -10.13
N ARG A 246 -17.19 23.23 -9.83
CA ARG A 246 -17.45 24.65 -10.15
C ARG A 246 -17.13 25.60 -8.99
N GLY A 247 -16.72 25.04 -7.84
CA GLY A 247 -16.54 25.74 -6.56
C GLY A 247 -15.26 26.58 -6.43
N PHE A 248 -14.27 26.43 -7.32
CA PHE A 248 -12.97 27.10 -7.16
C PHE A 248 -13.05 28.63 -7.02
N HIS A 249 -13.99 29.25 -7.75
CA HIS A 249 -14.19 30.70 -7.68
C HIS A 249 -14.75 31.16 -6.33
N TYR A 250 -15.63 30.37 -5.72
CA TYR A 250 -16.14 30.61 -4.36
C TYR A 250 -15.03 30.44 -3.32
N TYR A 251 -14.21 29.39 -3.48
CA TYR A 251 -13.03 29.14 -2.66
C TYR A 251 -12.04 30.32 -2.67
N GLN A 252 -11.64 30.82 -3.85
CA GLN A 252 -10.67 31.92 -3.95
C GLN A 252 -11.14 33.23 -3.31
N ARG A 253 -12.45 33.47 -3.29
CA ARG A 253 -13.04 34.69 -2.71
C ARG A 253 -13.27 34.60 -1.21
N GLY A 254 -13.04 33.44 -0.60
CA GLY A 254 -13.23 33.23 0.84
C GLY A 254 -14.69 33.36 1.28
N TYR A 255 -15.66 33.12 0.39
CA TYR A 255 -17.07 33.13 0.76
C TYR A 255 -17.38 31.92 1.64
N GLN A 256 -17.44 32.14 2.96
CA GLN A 256 -17.86 31.12 3.94
C GLN A 256 -19.38 30.91 3.97
N ASP A 257 -20.15 31.87 3.42
CA ASP A 257 -21.62 31.87 3.40
C ASP A 257 -22.24 31.19 2.16
N SER A 258 -21.43 30.61 1.27
CA SER A 258 -22.01 29.79 0.19
C SER A 258 -22.41 28.43 0.74
N GLU A 259 -23.64 27.97 0.48
CA GLU A 259 -24.13 26.61 0.79
C GLU A 259 -23.23 25.49 0.24
N LEU A 260 -22.32 25.82 -0.69
CA LEU A 260 -21.29 24.92 -1.21
C LEU A 260 -20.03 24.96 -0.34
N ASN A 261 -19.90 24.01 0.58
CA ASN A 261 -18.67 23.76 1.32
C ASN A 261 -17.78 22.77 0.56
N CYS A 262 -16.53 23.10 0.25
CA CYS A 262 -15.60 22.19 -0.43
C CYS A 262 -14.33 21.91 0.40
N ASP A 263 -14.43 21.91 1.73
CA ASP A 263 -13.32 21.58 2.65
C ASP A 263 -12.71 20.19 2.37
N ASP A 264 -13.51 19.23 1.93
CA ASP A 264 -13.04 17.91 1.52
C ASP A 264 -11.98 18.01 0.40
N VAL A 265 -12.18 18.92 -0.56
CA VAL A 265 -11.25 19.13 -1.67
C VAL A 265 -9.92 19.64 -1.14
N VAL A 266 -9.94 20.55 -0.16
CA VAL A 266 -8.75 21.08 0.50
C VAL A 266 -8.00 19.97 1.24
N LEU A 267 -8.71 19.10 1.97
CA LEU A 267 -8.13 17.92 2.61
C LEU A 267 -7.42 17.01 1.60
N PHE A 268 -8.09 16.63 0.52
CA PHE A 268 -7.52 15.72 -0.47
C PHE A 268 -6.34 16.36 -1.22
N TRP A 269 -6.39 17.66 -1.49
CA TRP A 269 -5.24 18.40 -2.03
C TRP A 269 -4.03 18.36 -1.09
N ARG A 270 -4.23 18.64 0.21
CA ARG A 270 -3.18 18.60 1.25
C ARG A 270 -2.47 17.26 1.26
N ILE A 271 -3.25 16.19 1.23
CA ILE A 271 -2.74 14.81 1.23
C ILE A 271 -1.98 14.52 -0.06
N GLN A 272 -2.57 14.81 -1.22
CA GLN A 272 -1.95 14.56 -2.52
C GLN A 272 -0.61 15.29 -2.66
N ARG A 273 -0.57 16.57 -2.28
CA ARG A 273 0.63 17.41 -2.27
C ARG A 273 1.70 16.86 -1.33
N THR A 274 1.32 16.49 -0.11
CA THR A 274 2.24 15.93 0.89
C THR A 274 2.86 14.62 0.41
N LEU A 275 2.07 13.76 -0.23
CA LEU A 275 2.57 12.52 -0.81
C LEU A 275 3.52 12.78 -2.00
N GLY A 276 3.23 13.77 -2.84
CA GLY A 276 4.12 14.18 -3.93
C GLY A 276 5.47 14.70 -3.40
N ILE A 277 5.44 15.64 -2.45
CA ILE A 277 6.66 16.16 -1.81
C ILE A 277 7.45 15.02 -1.15
N THR A 278 6.77 14.13 -0.41
CA THR A 278 7.40 12.96 0.21
C THR A 278 8.06 12.05 -0.83
N ALA A 279 7.36 11.75 -1.93
CA ALA A 279 7.88 10.91 -3.01
C ALA A 279 9.14 11.53 -3.65
N ASN A 280 9.11 12.84 -3.93
CA ASN A 280 10.28 13.54 -4.48
C ASN A 280 11.47 13.53 -3.50
N THR A 281 11.23 13.80 -2.21
CA THR A 281 12.27 13.74 -1.17
C THR A 281 12.88 12.34 -1.07
N LEU A 282 12.05 11.29 -1.03
CA LEU A 282 12.51 9.91 -0.99
C LEU A 282 13.29 9.53 -2.24
N ARG A 283 12.84 9.95 -3.43
CA ARG A 283 13.56 9.73 -4.69
C ARG A 283 14.95 10.36 -4.66
N GLN A 284 15.06 11.57 -4.13
CA GLN A 284 16.33 12.26 -3.95
C GLN A 284 17.23 11.53 -2.95
N GLN A 285 16.71 11.16 -1.77
CA GLN A 285 17.47 10.38 -0.78
C GLN A 285 17.96 9.05 -1.38
N LEU A 286 17.10 8.37 -2.14
CA LEU A 286 17.45 7.10 -2.75
C LEU A 286 18.58 7.27 -3.78
N THR A 287 18.40 8.19 -4.72
CA THR A 287 19.34 8.38 -5.84
C THR A 287 20.69 8.91 -5.36
N ASN A 288 20.69 9.85 -4.42
CA ASN A 288 21.91 10.55 -4.01
C ASN A 288 22.69 9.80 -2.92
N THR A 289 22.01 9.01 -2.09
CA THR A 289 22.61 8.45 -0.86
C THR A 289 22.42 6.94 -0.76
N GLU A 290 21.18 6.45 -0.78
CA GLU A 290 20.91 5.06 -0.36
C GLU A 290 21.35 4.02 -1.39
N VAL A 291 21.34 4.33 -2.69
CA VAL A 291 21.94 3.46 -3.71
C VAL A 291 23.43 3.24 -3.45
N ARG A 292 24.18 4.31 -3.18
CA ARG A 292 25.63 4.23 -2.89
C ARG A 292 25.91 3.48 -1.60
N ARG A 293 25.07 3.65 -0.57
CA ARG A 293 25.16 2.90 0.68
C ARG A 293 24.91 1.42 0.46
N LEU A 294 23.90 1.06 -0.34
CA LEU A 294 23.66 -0.33 -0.70
C LEU A 294 24.82 -0.92 -1.51
N GLU A 295 25.37 -0.18 -2.48
CA GLU A 295 26.57 -0.61 -3.22
C GLU A 295 27.77 -0.87 -2.30
N LYS A 296 27.97 -0.03 -1.28
CA LYS A 296 29.01 -0.24 -0.27
C LYS A 296 28.75 -1.54 0.51
N ASN A 297 27.53 -1.76 0.96
CA ASN A 297 27.15 -3.00 1.66
C ASN A 297 27.36 -4.24 0.78
N VAL A 298 27.09 -4.15 -0.52
CA VAL A 298 27.35 -5.24 -1.48
C VAL A 298 28.85 -5.56 -1.56
N LYS A 299 29.71 -4.54 -1.60
CA LYS A 299 31.17 -4.74 -1.60
C LYS A 299 31.67 -5.37 -0.31
N GLU A 300 31.25 -4.84 0.84
CA GLU A 300 31.64 -5.37 2.15
C GLU A 300 31.18 -6.83 2.33
N VAL A 301 29.95 -7.17 1.91
CA VAL A 301 29.45 -8.56 1.94
C VAL A 301 30.26 -9.47 1.01
N LEU A 302 30.65 -8.99 -0.17
CA LEU A 302 31.49 -9.75 -1.09
C LEU A 302 32.89 -9.99 -0.54
N GLU A 303 33.48 -8.99 0.12
CA GLU A 303 34.79 -9.09 0.79
C GLU A 303 34.72 -10.12 1.93
N ASP A 304 33.72 -10.03 2.81
CA ASP A 304 33.50 -11.02 3.88
C ASP A 304 33.34 -12.45 3.34
N PHE A 305 32.55 -12.62 2.26
CA PHE A 305 32.36 -13.94 1.64
C PHE A 305 33.62 -14.46 0.96
N ALA A 306 34.51 -13.57 0.50
CA ALA A 306 35.77 -13.95 -0.13
C ALA A 306 36.81 -14.43 0.91
N GLU A 307 36.76 -13.90 2.14
CA GLU A 307 37.63 -14.30 3.26
C GLU A 307 37.25 -15.66 3.86
N GLU A 308 36.00 -16.12 3.69
CA GLU A 308 35.52 -17.40 4.20
C GLU A 308 35.66 -18.54 3.15
N PRO A 309 36.68 -19.41 3.22
CA PRO A 309 36.90 -20.45 2.21
C PRO A 309 35.74 -21.45 2.12
N ALA A 310 35.09 -21.75 3.26
CA ALA A 310 33.93 -22.64 3.29
C ALA A 310 32.73 -22.07 2.52
N ARG A 311 32.43 -20.77 2.69
CA ARG A 311 31.37 -20.09 1.94
C ARG A 311 31.71 -19.99 0.46
N LYS A 312 32.97 -19.70 0.13
CA LYS A 312 33.44 -19.64 -1.26
C LYS A 312 33.20 -20.96 -2.01
N SER A 313 33.55 -22.10 -1.40
CA SER A 313 33.29 -23.43 -1.98
C SER A 313 31.80 -23.79 -2.06
N GLN A 314 30.97 -23.29 -1.15
CA GLN A 314 29.51 -23.55 -1.18
C GLN A 314 28.76 -22.67 -2.18
N LEU A 315 29.20 -21.43 -2.39
CA LEU A 315 28.50 -20.40 -3.17
C LEU A 315 28.99 -20.32 -4.62
N ILE A 316 30.25 -20.65 -4.90
CA ILE A 316 30.82 -20.67 -6.26
C ILE A 316 30.74 -22.11 -6.77
N THR A 317 29.57 -22.51 -7.25
CA THR A 317 29.30 -23.88 -7.73
C THR A 317 28.74 -23.84 -9.13
N GLY A 318 29.21 -24.71 -10.02
CA GLY A 318 28.68 -24.82 -11.38
C GLY A 318 29.38 -25.91 -12.18
N ARG A 319 28.91 -26.15 -13.41
CA ARG A 319 29.45 -27.24 -14.25
C ARG A 319 30.94 -27.05 -14.51
N ARG A 320 31.40 -25.82 -14.75
CA ARG A 320 32.83 -25.53 -14.97
C ARG A 320 33.68 -25.64 -13.70
N VAL A 321 33.12 -25.32 -12.53
CA VAL A 321 33.83 -25.48 -11.25
C VAL A 321 34.09 -26.96 -11.00
N LYS A 322 33.08 -27.82 -11.20
CA LYS A 322 33.23 -29.27 -11.12
C LYS A 322 34.25 -29.79 -12.14
N LEU A 323 34.17 -29.35 -13.40
CA LEU A 323 35.15 -29.70 -14.43
C LEU A 323 36.58 -29.26 -14.07
N ALA A 324 36.75 -28.08 -13.48
CA ALA A 324 38.05 -27.59 -13.04
C ALA A 324 38.60 -28.38 -11.85
N GLU A 325 37.75 -28.75 -10.88
CA GLU A 325 38.11 -29.63 -9.77
C GLU A 325 38.50 -31.04 -10.28
N ASP A 326 37.75 -31.59 -11.23
CA ASP A 326 38.03 -32.90 -11.83
C ASP A 326 39.34 -32.87 -12.64
N LEU A 327 39.58 -31.80 -13.42
CA LEU A 327 40.86 -31.59 -14.12
C LEU A 327 42.04 -31.50 -13.15
N LYS A 328 41.86 -30.81 -12.01
CA LYS A 328 42.90 -30.72 -10.98
C LYS A 328 43.23 -32.10 -10.39
N LYS A 329 42.21 -32.92 -10.09
CA LYS A 329 42.39 -34.30 -9.62
C LYS A 329 43.12 -35.17 -10.65
N VAL A 330 42.75 -35.07 -11.93
CA VAL A 330 43.43 -35.81 -13.01
C VAL A 330 44.91 -35.42 -13.09
N ARG A 331 45.23 -34.13 -12.95
CA ARG A 331 46.61 -33.64 -12.95
C ARG A 331 47.41 -34.14 -11.76
N GLU A 332 46.83 -34.15 -10.55
CA GLU A 332 47.46 -34.75 -9.36
C GLU A 332 47.71 -36.26 -9.53
N ILE A 333 46.79 -36.99 -10.18
CA ILE A 333 46.99 -38.41 -10.47
C ILE A 333 48.15 -38.59 -11.46
N GLN A 334 48.24 -37.77 -12.51
CA GLN A 334 49.36 -37.79 -13.45
C GLN A 334 50.70 -37.51 -12.74
N GLU A 335 50.78 -36.47 -11.92
CA GLU A 335 52.01 -36.15 -11.18
C GLU A 335 52.45 -37.29 -10.25
N LYS A 336 51.51 -37.97 -9.58
CA LYS A 336 51.82 -39.15 -8.76
C LYS A 336 52.24 -40.36 -9.59
N LEU A 337 51.66 -40.55 -10.77
CA LEU A 337 52.04 -41.61 -11.70
C LEU A 337 53.44 -41.37 -12.27
N ASP A 338 53.76 -40.14 -12.65
CA ASP A 338 55.07 -39.75 -13.14
C ASP A 338 56.13 -39.93 -12.05
N ALA A 339 55.84 -39.52 -10.81
CA ALA A 339 56.72 -39.75 -9.67
C ALA A 339 56.93 -41.25 -9.36
N PHE A 340 55.88 -42.08 -9.54
CA PHE A 340 55.99 -43.54 -9.38
C PHE A 340 56.83 -44.19 -10.49
N ILE A 341 56.67 -43.73 -11.74
CA ILE A 341 57.48 -44.19 -12.88
C ILE A 341 58.95 -43.80 -12.69
N GLU A 342 59.23 -42.57 -12.25
CA GLU A 342 60.60 -42.14 -11.92
C GLU A 342 61.23 -42.97 -10.79
N ALA A 343 60.45 -43.32 -9.75
CA ALA A 343 60.91 -44.19 -8.68
C ALA A 343 61.24 -45.60 -9.20
N LEU A 344 60.38 -46.17 -10.06
CA LEU A 344 60.61 -47.47 -10.70
C LEU A 344 61.84 -47.49 -11.60
N HIS A 345 62.18 -46.37 -12.24
CA HIS A 345 63.39 -46.25 -13.06
C HIS A 345 64.67 -46.05 -12.25
N LYS A 346 64.59 -45.67 -10.97
CA LYS A 346 65.74 -45.59 -10.05
C LYS A 346 66.11 -46.93 -9.39
N ASP A 347 65.16 -47.88 -9.36
CA ASP A 347 65.35 -49.22 -8.77
C ASP A 347 65.80 -50.29 -9.80
N LYS A 348 66.15 -49.88 -11.02
CA LYS A 348 66.87 -50.66 -12.04
C LYS A 348 68.27 -50.10 -12.22
#